data_AF-A0A841RK34-F1
#
_entry.id   AF-A0A841RK34-F1
#
_cell.length_a   1.000
_cell.length_b   1.000
_cell.length_c   1.000
_cell.angle_alpha   90.00
_cell.angle_beta   90.00
_cell.angle_gamma   90.00
#
_symmetry.space_group_name_H-M   'P 1'
#
loop_
_entity.id
_entity.type
_entity.pdbx_description
1 polymer ?
#
loop_
_entity_poly.entity_id
_entity_poly.type
_entity_poly.pdbx_seq_one_letter_code
_entity_poly.pdbx_strand_id
1 'polypeptide(L)' 'MTIIRQTSLFGIQELYDMEPTQKYEAIISAINLDKIYYKITKKSRKGAPEELNYAAMIISTFVRYVERIPT' A
#
# COMPACT_ATOMS: atom_id res chain seq x y z
N MET A 1 -18.48 -25.86 -14.20
CA MET A 1 -18.39 -24.40 -14.44
C MET A 1 -17.20 -23.88 -13.66
N THR A 2 -16.10 -23.57 -14.32
CA THR A 2 -14.89 -23.03 -13.70
C THR A 2 -14.99 -21.51 -13.66
N ILE A 3 -15.41 -20.97 -12.52
CA ILE A 3 -15.38 -19.54 -12.25
C ILE A 3 -13.91 -19.17 -12.00
N ILE A 4 -13.25 -18.64 -13.04
CA ILE A 4 -11.92 -18.05 -12.91
C ILE A 4 -12.10 -16.76 -12.10
N ARG A 5 -11.73 -16.77 -10.81
CA ARG A 5 -11.80 -15.60 -9.94
C ARG A 5 -10.63 -14.66 -10.26
N GLN A 6 -10.97 -13.48 -10.75
CA GLN A 6 -10.05 -12.39 -11.07
C GLN A 6 -9.46 -11.77 -9.79
N THR A 7 -8.23 -11.27 -9.88
CA THR A 7 -7.32 -10.84 -8.79
C THR A 7 -7.71 -9.52 -8.12
N SER A 8 -8.99 -9.31 -7.82
CA SER A 8 -9.46 -8.32 -6.85
C SER A 8 -10.70 -8.89 -6.20
N LEU A 9 -10.54 -9.43 -4.99
CA LEU A 9 -11.55 -10.24 -4.30
C LEU A 9 -12.67 -9.42 -3.65
N PHE A 10 -12.56 -8.09 -3.66
CA PHE A 10 -13.47 -7.21 -2.93
C PHE A 10 -13.89 -5.98 -3.73
N GLY A 11 -15.18 -5.64 -3.62
CA GLY A 11 -15.68 -4.32 -4.01
C GLY A 11 -15.20 -3.23 -3.05
N ILE A 12 -15.25 -1.97 -3.47
CA ILE A 12 -14.83 -0.84 -2.63
C ILE A 12 -15.63 -0.77 -1.32
N GLN A 13 -16.94 -1.04 -1.38
CA GLN A 13 -17.78 -1.06 -0.18
C GLN A 13 -17.40 -2.20 0.76
N GLU A 14 -17.14 -3.40 0.23
CA GLU A 14 -16.71 -4.56 1.02
C GLU A 14 -15.38 -4.28 1.74
N LEU A 15 -14.47 -3.53 1.12
CA LEU A 15 -13.22 -3.09 1.78
C LEU A 15 -13.49 -2.12 2.94
N TYR A 16 -14.47 -1.23 2.83
CA TYR A 16 -14.82 -0.29 3.91
C TYR A 16 -15.51 -0.97 5.09
N ASP A 17 -16.23 -2.05 4.85
CA ASP A 17 -16.96 -2.79 5.88
C ASP A 17 -16.07 -3.81 6.64
N MET A 18 -14.83 -4.02 6.19
CA MET A 18 -13.87 -4.91 6.85
C MET A 18 -13.24 -4.33 8.11
N GLU A 19 -12.80 -5.24 8.99
CA GLU A 19 -11.91 -4.91 10.08
C GLU A 19 -10.63 -4.21 9.57
N PRO A 20 -10.13 -3.16 10.23
CA PRO A 20 -9.04 -2.33 9.72
C PRO A 20 -7.80 -3.11 9.30
N THR A 21 -7.39 -4.12 10.07
CA THR A 21 -6.22 -4.95 9.75
C THR A 21 -6.37 -5.67 8.42
N GLN A 22 -7.54 -6.28 8.19
CA GLN A 22 -7.84 -7.02 6.95
C GLN A 22 -8.01 -6.06 5.76
N LYS A 23 -8.67 -4.92 5.99
CA LYS A 23 -8.81 -3.86 4.98
C LYS A 23 -7.46 -3.39 4.46
N TYR A 24 -6.54 -3.04 5.36
CA TYR A 24 -5.22 -2.55 4.95
C TYR A 24 -4.40 -3.63 4.27
N GLU A 25 -4.44 -4.87 4.75
CA GLU A 25 -3.76 -5.99 4.10
C GLU A 25 -4.26 -6.20 2.67
N ALA A 26 -5.58 -6.19 2.46
CA ALA A 26 -6.19 -6.31 1.14
C ALA A 26 -5.78 -5.16 0.21
N ILE A 27 -5.83 -3.91 0.69
CA ILE A 27 -5.42 -2.73 -0.09
C ILE A 27 -3.95 -2.79 -0.47
N ILE A 28 -3.07 -3.10 0.48
CA ILE A 28 -1.62 -3.16 0.25
C ILE A 28 -1.27 -4.32 -0.69
N SER A 29 -1.95 -5.46 -0.58
CA SER A 29 -1.72 -6.63 -1.45
C SER A 29 -2.01 -6.35 -2.94
N ALA A 30 -2.91 -5.41 -3.22
CA ALA A 30 -3.24 -5.00 -4.59
C ALA A 30 -2.21 -4.03 -5.19
N ILE A 31 -1.33 -3.47 -4.36
CA ILE A 31 -0.33 -2.47 -4.77
C ILE A 31 1.03 -3.15 -4.95
N ASN A 32 1.69 -2.88 -6.08
CA ASN A 32 3.06 -3.35 -6.28
C ASN A 32 4.05 -2.47 -5.47
N LEU A 33 4.30 -2.87 -4.22
CA LEU A 33 5.20 -2.17 -3.31
C LEU A 33 6.64 -2.11 -3.84
N ASP A 34 7.12 -3.16 -4.51
CA ASP A 34 8.49 -3.19 -5.05
C ASP A 34 8.72 -2.12 -6.11
N LYS A 35 7.73 -1.88 -6.98
CA LYS A 35 7.78 -0.82 -7.99
C LYS A 35 7.79 0.56 -7.34
N ILE A 36 7.00 0.77 -6.29
CA ILE A 36 6.97 2.04 -5.56
C ILE A 36 8.30 2.25 -4.84
N TYR A 37 8.77 1.25 -4.10
CA TYR A 37 10.06 1.25 -3.43
C TYR A 37 11.16 1.60 -4.41
N TYR A 38 11.24 0.90 -5.55
CA TYR A 38 12.20 1.21 -6.59
C TYR A 38 12.11 2.66 -7.09
N LYS A 39 10.93 3.27 -7.15
CA LYS A 39 10.79 4.66 -7.61
C LYS A 39 11.18 5.69 -6.55
N ILE A 40 10.90 5.43 -5.27
CA ILE A 40 11.14 6.39 -4.20
C ILE A 40 12.52 6.22 -3.53
N THR A 41 13.13 5.04 -3.61
CA THR A 41 14.46 4.82 -3.06
C THR A 41 15.47 5.69 -3.78
N LYS A 42 16.29 6.38 -2.99
CA LYS A 42 17.42 7.16 -3.48
C LYS A 42 18.34 6.32 -4.37
N LYS A 43 18.54 6.79 -5.61
CA LYS A 43 19.44 6.15 -6.60
C LYS A 43 20.86 6.68 -6.56
N SER A 44 21.05 7.88 -6.02
CA SER A 44 22.34 8.54 -5.96
C SER A 44 23.12 8.10 -4.73
N ARG A 45 24.44 7.94 -4.86
CA ARG A 45 25.36 7.77 -3.72
C ARG A 45 25.75 9.09 -3.07
N LYS A 46 25.33 10.24 -3.62
CA LYS A 46 25.64 11.58 -3.10
C LYS A 46 24.61 12.03 -2.07
N GLY A 47 25.04 12.80 -1.08
CA GLY A 47 24.20 13.30 0.03
C GLY A 47 24.13 12.32 1.20
N ALA A 48 23.38 12.68 2.25
CA ALA A 48 23.30 11.90 3.49
C ALA A 48 22.84 10.44 3.23
N PRO A 49 23.39 9.45 3.94
CA PRO A 49 22.82 8.10 3.98
C PRO A 49 21.34 8.16 4.39
N GLU A 50 20.48 7.45 3.67
CA GLU A 50 19.05 7.34 4.02
C GLU A 50 18.81 6.03 4.76
N GLU A 51 18.77 6.09 6.10
CA GLU A 51 18.24 4.99 6.93
C GLU A 51 16.74 5.18 7.15
N LEU A 52 15.98 5.14 6.06
CA LEU A 52 14.52 5.30 6.11
C LEU A 52 13.82 3.95 5.97
N ASN A 53 12.84 3.71 6.84
CA ASN A 53 11.91 2.59 6.66
C ASN A 53 10.87 2.98 5.60
N TYR A 54 11.25 2.87 4.32
CA TYR A 54 10.37 3.21 3.20
C TYR A 54 9.07 2.41 3.20
N ALA A 55 9.10 1.14 3.65
CA ALA A 55 7.90 0.32 3.73
C ALA A 55 6.87 0.96 4.69
N ALA A 56 7.31 1.31 5.91
CA ALA A 56 6.45 1.99 6.88
C ALA A 56 5.94 3.34 6.37
N MET A 57 6.79 4.09 5.65
CA MET A 57 6.44 5.40 5.11
C MET A 57 5.39 5.31 3.98
N ILE A 58 5.56 4.34 3.07
CA ILE A 58 4.59 4.05 2.00
C ILE A 58 3.25 3.60 2.61
N ILE A 59 3.28 2.60 3.50
CA ILE A 59 2.07 2.02 4.10
C ILE A 59 1.31 3.10 4.90
N SER A 60 2.00 3.87 5.75
CA SER A 60 1.36 4.94 6.52
C SER A 60 0.73 6.02 5.65
N THR A 61 1.35 6.35 4.50
CA THR A 61 0.78 7.31 3.55
C THR A 61 -0.53 6.78 2.94
N PHE A 62 -0.58 5.50 2.55
CA PHE A 62 -1.81 4.90 2.01
C PHE A 62 -2.91 4.81 3.07
N VAL A 63 -2.58 4.32 4.28
CA VAL A 63 -3.54 4.24 5.39
C VAL A 63 -4.13 5.62 5.67
N ARG A 64 -3.28 6.63 5.78
CA ARG A 64 -3.70 8.01 6.00
C ARG A 64 -4.68 8.51 4.93
N TYR A 65 -4.40 8.22 3.66
CA TYR A 65 -5.27 8.62 2.54
C TYR A 65 -6.64 7.93 2.61
N VAL A 66 -6.66 6.63 2.89
CA VAL A 66 -7.89 5.83 3.02
C VAL A 66 -8.73 6.33 4.21
N GLU A 67 -8.09 6.61 5.34
CA GLU A 67 -8.74 7.10 6.57
C GLU A 67 -9.05 8.61 6.53
N ARG A 68 -8.67 9.32 5.46
CA ARG A 68 -8.89 10.76 5.27
C ARG A 68 -8.35 11.61 6.45
N ILE A 69 -7.22 11.21 7.02
CA ILE A 69 -6.59 11.93 8.13
C ILE A 69 -5.98 13.25 7.60
N PRO A 70 -6.35 14.42 8.15
CA PRO A 70 -5.91 15.73 7.65
C PRO A 70 -4.38 15.93 7.57
N THR A 71 -3.96 16.88 6.73
CA THR A 71 -2.59 17.42 6.56
C THR A 71 -2.39 18.73 7.28
#